data_AF-A0A8B6GJN0-F1
#
_entry.id   AF-A0A8B6GJN0-F1
#
_cell.length_a   1.000
_cell.length_b   1.000
_cell.length_c   1.000
_cell.angle_alpha   90.00
_cell.angle_beta   90.00
_cell.angle_gamma   90.00
#
_symmetry.space_group_name_H-M   'P 1'
#
loop_
_entity.id
_entity.type
_entity.pdbx_description
1 polymer ?
#
loop_
_entity_poly.entity_id
_entity_poly.type
_entity_poly.pdbx_seq_one_letter_code
_entity_poly.pdbx_strand_id
1 'polypeptide(L)'
;MATKIIYFVVDGKNEQAEFRSDDFSDDLKETFRSAAEAGPHDILKLYNVKGNLVNISPRLPENTPQTRYKLEVVATQCNDAPTGTELGVDFSAIEAR
;
A
#
# COMPACT_ATOMS: atom_id res chain seq x y z
N MET A 1 19.58 5.07 -20.10
CA MET A 1 18.41 5.18 -19.21
C MET A 1 18.13 3.78 -18.70
N ALA A 2 18.38 3.50 -17.42
CA ALA A 2 18.20 2.15 -16.87
C ALA A 2 16.82 2.04 -16.20
N THR A 3 15.92 1.27 -16.78
CA THR A 3 14.67 0.87 -16.13
C THR A 3 14.91 -0.37 -15.27
N LYS A 4 14.12 -0.51 -14.23
CA LYS A 4 14.11 -1.65 -13.29
C LYS A 4 12.72 -2.23 -13.27
N ILE A 5 12.61 -3.55 -13.21
CA ILE A 5 11.32 -4.23 -13.11
C ILE A 5 11.24 -4.89 -11.74
N ILE A 6 10.16 -4.59 -11.02
CA ILE A 6 9.84 -5.23 -9.74
C ILE A 6 8.59 -6.08 -9.90
N TYR A 7 8.71 -7.36 -9.56
CA TYR A 7 7.61 -8.30 -9.50
C TYR A 7 7.06 -8.38 -8.07
N PHE A 8 5.75 -8.33 -7.92
CA PHE A 8 5.12 -8.43 -6.61
C PHE A 8 3.77 -9.15 -6.68
N VAL A 9 3.27 -9.58 -5.53
CA VAL A 9 1.96 -10.21 -5.37
C VAL A 9 1.12 -9.29 -4.50
N VAL A 10 -0.08 -8.98 -4.97
CA VAL A 10 -1.05 -8.16 -4.24
C VAL A 10 -2.40 -8.86 -4.28
N ASP A 11 -2.99 -9.10 -3.11
CA ASP A 11 -4.25 -9.86 -2.97
C ASP A 11 -4.29 -11.19 -3.75
N GLY A 12 -3.15 -11.90 -3.80
CA GLY A 12 -3.01 -13.15 -4.55
C GLY A 12 -2.85 -13.01 -6.07
N LYS A 13 -2.90 -11.78 -6.61
CA LYS A 13 -2.63 -11.46 -8.02
C LYS A 13 -1.15 -11.18 -8.24
N ASN A 14 -0.58 -11.74 -9.31
CA ASN A 14 0.80 -11.50 -9.70
C ASN A 14 0.88 -10.22 -10.54
N GLU A 15 1.54 -9.21 -10.02
CA GLU A 15 1.73 -7.92 -10.66
C GLU A 15 3.22 -7.65 -10.92
N GLN A 16 3.48 -6.70 -11.81
CA GLN A 16 4.81 -6.19 -12.08
C GLN A 16 4.75 -4.70 -12.33
N ALA A 17 5.81 -3.99 -11.98
CA ALA A 17 5.92 -2.58 -12.27
C ALA A 17 7.33 -2.24 -12.75
N GLU A 18 7.38 -1.46 -13.82
CA GLU A 18 8.61 -0.96 -14.42
C GLU A 18 8.80 0.50 -14.00
N PHE A 19 9.97 0.81 -13.46
CA PHE A 19 10.31 2.14 -13.00
C PHE A 19 11.68 2.54 -13.50
N ARG A 20 11.94 3.83 -13.60
CA ARG A 20 13.28 4.32 -13.86
C ARG A 20 14.14 4.23 -12.60
N SER A 21 15.40 3.87 -12.79
CA SER A 21 16.36 3.78 -11.68
C SER A 21 16.78 5.13 -11.13
N ASP A 22 16.64 6.17 -11.95
CA ASP A 22 17.00 7.55 -11.67
C ASP A 22 15.82 8.41 -11.18
N ASP A 23 14.60 7.84 -11.10
CA ASP A 23 13.36 8.59 -10.82
C ASP A 23 13.03 8.75 -9.34
N PHE A 24 12.14 9.71 -9.08
CA PHE A 24 11.73 10.14 -7.75
C PHE A 24 10.87 9.08 -7.05
N SER A 25 10.98 9.04 -5.72
CA SER A 25 10.34 8.03 -4.88
C SER A 25 8.81 8.04 -4.87
N ASP A 26 8.20 9.10 -5.38
CA ASP A 26 6.77 9.35 -5.26
C ASP A 26 5.96 8.56 -6.31
N ASP A 27 6.36 8.59 -7.59
CA ASP A 27 5.75 7.78 -8.66
C ASP A 27 5.78 6.28 -8.35
N LEU A 28 6.86 5.83 -7.70
CA LEU A 28 7.01 4.45 -7.26
C LEU A 28 5.89 4.07 -6.29
N LYS A 29 5.69 4.88 -5.23
CA LYS A 29 4.66 4.62 -4.21
C LYS A 29 3.27 4.68 -4.81
N GLU A 30 3.00 5.62 -5.71
CA GLU A 30 1.71 5.70 -6.41
C GLU A 30 1.44 4.44 -7.24
N THR A 31 2.43 3.92 -7.95
CA THR A 31 2.25 2.68 -8.72
C THR A 31 1.90 1.49 -7.84
N PHE A 32 2.61 1.31 -6.72
CA PHE A 32 2.28 0.24 -5.76
C PHE A 32 0.89 0.46 -5.16
N ARG A 33 0.48 1.70 -4.88
CA ARG A 33 -0.87 2.03 -4.41
C ARG A 33 -1.94 1.67 -5.43
N SER A 34 -1.77 2.07 -6.69
CA SER A 34 -2.71 1.73 -7.76
C SER A 34 -2.83 0.22 -7.93
N ALA A 35 -1.72 -0.53 -7.89
CA ALA A 35 -1.74 -1.98 -7.99
C ALA A 35 -2.44 -2.66 -6.80
N ALA A 36 -2.37 -2.05 -5.62
CA ALA A 36 -3.09 -2.50 -4.42
C ALA A 36 -4.51 -1.98 -4.29
N GLU A 37 -5.00 -1.23 -5.29
CA GLU A 37 -6.29 -0.53 -5.21
C GLU A 37 -6.41 0.32 -3.92
N ALA A 38 -5.26 0.81 -3.44
CA ALA A 38 -5.12 1.49 -2.18
C ALA A 38 -5.13 3.02 -2.37
N GLY A 39 -5.77 3.72 -1.45
CA GLY A 39 -5.86 5.18 -1.43
C GLY A 39 -4.56 5.88 -1.04
N PRO A 40 -4.50 7.22 -1.20
CA PRO A 40 -3.30 8.01 -0.90
C PRO A 40 -2.94 8.06 0.59
N HIS A 41 -3.85 7.67 1.47
CA HIS A 41 -3.64 7.57 2.92
C HIS A 41 -3.49 6.14 3.42
N ASP A 42 -3.55 5.16 2.52
CA ASP A 42 -3.45 3.76 2.89
C ASP A 42 -2.00 3.40 3.21
N ILE A 43 -1.86 2.54 4.21
CA ILE A 43 -0.58 2.05 4.67
C ILE A 43 -0.29 0.74 3.94
N LEU A 44 0.75 0.78 3.12
CA LEU A 44 1.27 -0.38 2.40
C LEU A 44 2.50 -0.93 3.11
N LYS A 45 2.57 -2.26 3.20
CA LYS A 45 3.76 -2.99 3.60
C LYS A 45 4.22 -3.87 2.44
N LEU A 46 5.48 -3.72 2.07
CA LEU A 46 6.12 -4.59 1.10
C LEU A 46 7.00 -5.58 1.84
N TYR A 47 6.83 -6.87 1.58
CA TYR A 47 7.63 -7.93 2.17
C TYR A 47 8.43 -8.64 1.09
N ASN A 48 9.68 -9.00 1.39
CA ASN A 48 10.46 -9.87 0.52
C ASN A 48 10.06 -11.35 0.69
N VAL A 49 10.62 -12.22 -0.16
CA VAL A 49 10.39 -13.68 -0.08
C VAL A 49 10.79 -14.32 1.25
N LYS A 50 11.64 -13.65 2.03
CA LYS A 50 12.05 -14.08 3.36
C LYS A 50 11.09 -13.59 4.46
N GLY A 51 10.00 -12.90 4.11
CA GLY A 51 9.04 -12.32 5.04
C GLY A 51 9.50 -11.04 5.74
N ASN A 52 10.59 -10.42 5.28
CA ASN A 52 11.09 -9.17 5.88
C ASN A 52 10.45 -7.96 5.22
N LEU A 53 10.07 -6.99 6.04
CA LEU A 53 9.59 -5.70 5.56
C LEU A 53 10.70 -4.96 4.83
N VAL A 54 10.40 -4.51 3.62
CA VAL A 54 11.30 -3.73 2.77
C VAL A 54 10.65 -2.39 2.45
N ASN A 55 11.47 -1.34 2.43
CA ASN A 55 11.01 0.00 2.12
C ASN A 55 10.77 0.16 0.61
N ILE A 56 9.57 0.61 0.25
CA ILE A 56 9.24 1.04 -1.12
C ILE A 56 10.06 2.30 -1.43
N SER A 57 11.11 2.14 -2.21
CA SER A 57 12.05 3.20 -2.57
C SER A 57 12.68 2.91 -3.94
N PRO A 58 13.17 3.92 -4.66
CA PRO A 58 13.83 3.70 -5.95
C PRO A 58 15.11 2.84 -5.81
N ARG A 59 15.59 2.61 -4.59
CA ARG A 59 16.72 1.70 -4.31
C ARG A 59 16.29 0.25 -4.07
N LEU A 60 15.01 -0.09 -4.27
CA LEU A 60 14.54 -1.45 -4.17
C LEU A 60 15.32 -2.34 -5.15
N PRO A 61 15.90 -3.46 -4.69
CA PRO A 61 16.62 -4.35 -5.58
C PRO A 61 15.65 -5.04 -6.54
N GLU A 62 16.07 -5.11 -7.80
CA GLU A 62 15.42 -5.88 -8.84
C GLU A 62 15.26 -7.33 -8.41
N ASN A 63 14.15 -7.93 -8.80
CA ASN A 63 13.83 -9.30 -8.47
C ASN A 63 13.35 -10.04 -9.71
N THR A 64 13.04 -11.32 -9.52
CA THR A 64 12.54 -12.21 -10.56
C THR A 64 11.11 -12.64 -10.27
N PRO A 65 10.40 -13.21 -11.25
CA PRO A 65 9.10 -13.84 -11.02
C PRO A 65 9.12 -14.94 -9.95
N GLN A 66 10.27 -15.55 -9.63
CA GLN A 66 10.38 -16.53 -8.55
C GLN A 66 10.57 -15.87 -7.18
N THR A 67 11.00 -14.61 -7.16
CA THR A 67 11.34 -13.85 -5.95
C THR A 67 10.43 -12.64 -5.74
N ARG A 68 9.15 -12.78 -6.10
CA ARG A 68 8.15 -11.70 -5.99
C ARG A 68 8.06 -11.16 -4.57
N TYR A 69 8.03 -9.84 -4.45
CA TYR A 69 7.65 -9.22 -3.19
C TYR A 69 6.18 -9.48 -2.89
N LYS A 70 5.77 -9.41 -1.64
CA LYS A 70 4.36 -9.43 -1.24
C LYS A 70 3.97 -8.02 -0.83
N LEU A 71 3.02 -7.44 -1.54
CA LEU A 71 2.44 -6.14 -1.21
C LEU A 71 1.15 -6.36 -0.41
N GLU A 72 1.07 -5.74 0.76
CA GLU A 72 -0.04 -5.91 1.69
C GLU A 72 -0.55 -4.53 2.13
N VAL A 73 -1.85 -4.31 1.99
CA VAL A 73 -2.53 -3.14 2.53
C VAL A 73 -2.84 -3.44 3.99
N VAL A 74 -2.19 -2.74 4.93
CA VAL A 74 -2.36 -2.99 6.37
C VAL A 74 -3.33 -2.06 7.06
N ALA A 75 -3.61 -0.92 6.43
CA ALA A 75 -4.66 -0.02 6.87
C ALA A 75 -5.19 0.68 5.63
N THR A 76 -6.48 0.50 5.36
CA THR A 76 -7.21 1.38 4.48
C THR A 76 -7.76 2.50 5.33
N GLN A 77 -7.42 3.75 5.02
CA GLN A 77 -8.18 4.86 5.56
C GLN A 77 -9.48 4.89 4.76
N CYS A 78 -10.46 4.10 5.17
CA CYS A 78 -11.85 4.40 4.83
C CYS A 78 -12.09 5.79 5.41
N ASN A 79 -12.01 6.83 4.58
CA ASN A 79 -12.63 8.11 4.86
C ASN A 79 -14.16 7.96 4.73
N ASP A 80 -14.71 6.88 5.31
CA ASP A 80 -16.00 6.95 5.94
C ASP A 80 -15.77 7.89 7.13
N ALA A 81 -16.10 9.16 6.91
CA ALA A 81 -16.83 9.84 7.96
C ALA A 81 -17.82 8.82 8.53
N PRO A 82 -17.91 8.60 9.85
CA PRO A 82 -19.02 7.83 10.35
C PRO A 82 -20.26 8.61 9.91
N THR A 83 -20.94 8.12 8.87
CA THR A 83 -22.40 8.14 8.88
C THR A 83 -22.75 7.22 10.05
N GLY A 84 -22.62 7.77 11.26
CA GLY A 84 -22.72 7.09 12.53
C GLY A 84 -24.16 6.76 12.83
N THR A 85 -24.74 5.86 12.05
CA THR A 85 -26.02 5.21 12.35
C THR A 85 -25.81 3.75 12.76
N GLU A 86 -24.57 3.33 13.09
CA GLU A 86 -24.28 1.97 13.60
C GLU A 86 -23.26 1.94 14.76
N LEU A 87 -23.18 3.02 15.53
CA LEU A 87 -22.64 2.96 16.89
C LEU A 87 -23.72 3.50 17.81
N GLY A 88 -24.42 2.60 18.51
CA GLY A 88 -25.36 2.90 19.59
C GLY A 88 -24.65 3.55 20.78
N VAL A 89 -24.13 4.76 20.57
CA VAL A 89 -23.65 5.67 21.59
C VAL A 89 -24.51 6.92 21.50
N ASP A 90 -25.67 6.87 22.14
CA ASP A 90 -26.49 8.05 22.40
C ASP A 90 -25.70 9.06 23.23
N PHE A 91 -25.10 10.05 22.57
CA PHE A 91 -24.52 11.22 23.24
C PHE A 91 -25.57 12.29 23.62
N SER A 92 -26.87 12.03 23.44
CA SER A 92 -27.94 12.95 23.81
C SER A 92 -28.21 13.07 25.32
N ALA A 93 -27.33 12.53 26.17
CA ALA A 93 -27.55 12.49 27.63
C ALA A 93 -26.58 13.35 28.47
N ILE A 94 -25.82 14.29 27.87
CA ILE A 94 -24.88 15.12 28.65
C ILE A 94 -24.96 16.62 28.28
N GLU A 95 -26.17 17.15 28.22
CA GLU A 95 -26.42 18.57 28.52
C GLU A 95 -27.54 18.66 29.56
N ALA A 96 -27.19 18.24 30.77
CA ALA A 96 -27.79 18.79 31.96
C ALA A 96 -26.66 19.43 32.76
N ARG A 97 -26.50 20.75 32.61
CA ARG A 97 -26.29 21.71 33.71
C ARG A 97 -26.14 23.14 33.20
#